data_AF-A0A370AZ90-F1
#
_entry.id   AF-A0A370AZ90-F1
#
_cell.length_a   1.000
_cell.length_b   1.000
_cell.length_c   1.000
_cell.angle_alpha   90.00
_cell.angle_beta   90.00
_cell.angle_gamma   90.00
#
_symmetry.space_group_name_H-M   'P 1'
#
loop_
_entity.id
_entity.type
_entity.pdbx_description
1 polymer ?
#
loop_
_entity_poly.entity_id
_entity_poly.type
_entity_poly.pdbx_seq_one_letter_code
_entity_poly.pdbx_strand_id
1 'polypeptide(L)'
;MGEPRPGSDRPGGRALDPDRQDRQDRQDQQDQQSQQEQQELELRVLLERAVPRLPDPEGRLAGVRERVVLARRRRRTAGAAAATVTALVLAGVLLPGVLRGGSGPVLPAAPVPSVSHHDDDGGRDDGDGRDGRGATPEPSRSDGQDERVRFPQLGGLSLRLLPGWRAQKSPEDAVSGPYAHAFLANQPLADHPPACDTKELTECGPIVSLLPGGALVSIAPASGDARSIELQGLSELSLAGSPSSFCRNIGGTKEYGALLAGPSNRAEFTVSLCLGGDSPVVVEDVHTMIASADFVTGPDEPPTNGSTATAATGSGPTHSGPTFSATPPRNAK
;
A
#
# COMPACT_ATOMS: atom_id res chain seq x y z
N MET A 1 65.98 -27.92 21.63
CA MET A 1 64.82 -28.68 21.12
C MET A 1 64.26 -27.90 19.96
N GLY A 2 64.55 -28.32 18.73
CA GLY A 2 64.16 -27.64 17.50
C GLY A 2 63.29 -28.58 16.67
N GLU A 3 62.12 -28.10 16.24
CA GLU A 3 61.19 -28.86 15.41
C GLU A 3 61.66 -28.89 13.94
N PRO A 4 61.57 -30.06 13.27
CA PRO A 4 61.94 -30.19 11.87
C PRO A 4 60.83 -29.64 10.98
N ARG A 5 61.19 -28.76 10.04
CA ARG A 5 60.28 -28.26 9.01
C ARG A 5 59.92 -29.37 8.01
N PRO A 6 58.64 -29.56 7.66
CA PRO A 6 58.25 -30.53 6.65
C PRO A 6 58.76 -30.11 5.28
N GLY A 7 59.38 -31.07 4.59
CA GLY A 7 59.99 -30.92 3.28
C GLY A 7 58.97 -30.51 2.22
N SER A 8 59.32 -29.45 1.49
CA SER A 8 58.64 -29.00 0.29
C SER A 8 58.97 -29.96 -0.86
N ASP A 9 58.26 -31.07 -0.95
CA ASP A 9 58.22 -31.89 -2.17
C ASP A 9 57.51 -31.09 -3.26
N ARG A 10 58.30 -30.43 -4.12
CA ARG A 10 57.79 -29.82 -5.36
C ARG A 10 57.42 -30.97 -6.31
N PRO A 11 56.14 -31.15 -6.67
CA PRO A 11 55.78 -32.10 -7.71
C PRO A 11 56.44 -31.64 -9.01
N GLY A 12 57.32 -32.48 -9.55
CA GLY A 12 57.94 -32.25 -10.86
C GLY A 12 56.86 -32.06 -11.90
N GLY A 13 56.85 -30.90 -12.54
CA GLY A 13 55.95 -30.56 -13.63
C GLY A 13 56.15 -31.54 -14.77
N ARG A 14 55.31 -32.57 -14.83
CA ARG A 14 55.17 -33.40 -16.03
C ARG A 14 54.68 -32.46 -17.12
N ALA A 15 55.50 -32.26 -18.14
CA ALA A 15 55.07 -31.59 -19.36
C ALA A 15 53.79 -32.30 -19.84
N LEU A 16 52.69 -31.55 -19.84
CA LEU A 16 51.42 -32.06 -20.34
C LEU A 16 51.60 -32.39 -21.82
N ASP A 17 51.16 -33.59 -22.19
CA ASP A 17 51.14 -34.07 -23.56
C ASP A 17 50.35 -33.08 -24.42
N PRO A 18 50.94 -32.47 -25.47
CA PRO A 18 50.27 -31.46 -26.30
C PRO A 18 48.97 -31.99 -26.91
N ASP A 19 48.88 -33.29 -27.20
CA ASP A 19 47.66 -33.91 -27.73
C ASP A 19 46.51 -33.90 -26.72
N ARG A 20 46.82 -33.86 -25.43
CA ARG A 20 45.82 -33.75 -24.36
C ARG A 20 45.33 -32.31 -24.20
N GLN A 21 46.23 -31.34 -24.36
CA GLN A 21 45.87 -29.92 -24.30
C GLN A 21 44.91 -29.56 -25.44
N ASP A 22 45.22 -29.97 -26.68
CA ASP A 22 44.37 -29.70 -27.84
C ASP A 22 42.95 -30.30 -27.70
N ARG A 23 42.82 -31.47 -27.07
CA ARG A 23 41.50 -32.08 -26.81
C ARG A 23 40.72 -31.30 -25.76
N GLN A 24 41.40 -30.84 -24.72
CA GLN A 24 40.79 -30.07 -23.65
C GLN A 24 40.32 -28.71 -24.16
N ASP A 25 41.14 -28.02 -24.94
CA ASP A 25 40.78 -26.73 -25.54
C ASP A 25 39.58 -26.85 -26.51
N ARG A 26 39.46 -27.97 -27.24
CA ARG A 26 38.28 -28.24 -28.08
C ARG A 26 37.03 -28.51 -27.26
N GLN A 27 37.15 -29.21 -26.14
CA GLN A 27 36.02 -29.51 -25.27
C GLN A 27 35.53 -28.23 -24.57
N ASP A 28 36.45 -27.39 -24.08
CA ASP A 28 36.11 -26.09 -23.49
C ASP A 28 35.44 -25.16 -24.52
N GLN A 29 35.82 -25.21 -25.80
CA GLN A 29 35.15 -24.47 -26.86
C GLN A 29 33.73 -24.99 -27.14
N GLN A 30 33.51 -26.31 -27.12
CA GLN A 30 32.18 -26.89 -27.30
C GLN A 30 31.25 -26.56 -26.14
N ASP A 31 31.77 -26.58 -24.91
CA ASP A 31 31.01 -26.21 -23.71
C ASP A 31 30.63 -24.72 -23.74
N GLN A 32 31.55 -23.85 -24.17
CA GLN A 32 31.25 -22.42 -24.35
C GLN A 32 30.20 -22.17 -25.42
N GLN A 33 30.26 -22.86 -26.56
CA GLN A 33 29.23 -22.76 -27.61
C GLN A 33 27.86 -23.23 -27.09
N SER A 34 27.82 -24.35 -26.37
CA SER A 34 26.57 -24.87 -25.79
C SER A 34 25.96 -23.91 -24.77
N GLN A 35 26.78 -23.26 -23.94
CA GLN A 35 26.31 -22.23 -23.01
C GLN A 35 25.77 -21.00 -23.74
N GLN A 36 26.44 -20.58 -24.82
CA GLN A 36 25.99 -19.44 -25.62
C GLN A 36 24.64 -19.72 -26.29
N GLU A 37 24.44 -20.91 -26.83
CA GLU A 37 23.14 -21.34 -27.41
C GLU A 37 22.02 -21.37 -26.36
N GLN A 38 22.32 -21.85 -25.14
CA GLN A 38 21.36 -21.85 -24.04
C GLN A 38 20.97 -20.43 -23.61
N GLN A 39 21.96 -19.52 -23.51
CA GLN A 39 21.70 -18.11 -23.21
C GLN A 39 20.86 -17.44 -24.30
N GLU A 40 21.11 -17.75 -25.58
CA GLU A 40 20.31 -17.21 -26.68
C GLU A 40 18.87 -17.72 -26.62
N LEU A 41 18.65 -19.00 -26.32
CA LEU A 41 17.32 -19.57 -26.15
C LEU A 41 16.56 -18.95 -24.99
N GLU A 42 17.21 -18.77 -23.84
CA GLU A 42 16.63 -18.12 -22.68
C GLU A 42 16.24 -16.67 -22.99
N LEU A 43 17.13 -15.93 -23.66
CA LEU A 43 16.89 -14.55 -24.05
C LEU A 43 15.74 -14.45 -25.08
N ARG A 44 15.64 -15.40 -26.02
CA ARG A 44 14.51 -15.48 -26.95
C ARG A 44 13.18 -15.73 -26.23
N VAL A 45 13.16 -16.60 -25.22
CA VAL A 45 11.96 -16.88 -24.41
C VAL A 45 11.54 -15.65 -23.60
N LEU A 46 12.51 -14.94 -23.00
CA LEU A 46 12.24 -13.70 -22.27
C LEU A 46 11.68 -12.62 -23.19
N LEU A 47 12.26 -12.45 -24.38
CA LEU A 47 11.74 -11.49 -25.37
C LEU A 47 10.35 -11.86 -25.87
N GLU A 48 10.07 -13.14 -26.10
CA GLU A 48 8.74 -13.58 -26.54
C GLU A 48 7.66 -13.35 -25.45
N ARG A 49 8.04 -13.45 -24.17
CA ARG A 49 7.15 -13.12 -23.04
C ARG A 49 7.02 -11.63 -22.79
N ALA A 50 8.09 -10.86 -22.97
CA ALA A 50 8.14 -9.44 -22.63
C ALA A 50 7.49 -8.55 -23.70
N VAL A 51 7.38 -8.99 -24.96
CA VAL A 51 6.67 -8.25 -26.00
C VAL A 51 5.16 -8.45 -25.79
N PRO A 52 4.41 -7.44 -25.30
CA PRO A 52 2.97 -7.57 -25.17
C PRO A 52 2.44 -7.80 -26.58
N ARG A 53 1.80 -8.95 -26.82
CA ARG A 53 1.11 -9.23 -28.08
C ARG A 53 0.00 -8.19 -28.23
N LEU A 54 0.31 -7.10 -28.93
CA LEU A 54 -0.66 -6.07 -29.25
C LEU A 54 -1.78 -6.76 -30.02
N PRO A 55 -3.05 -6.63 -29.60
CA PRO A 55 -4.15 -7.22 -30.33
C PRO A 55 -4.15 -6.68 -31.76
N ASP A 56 -4.54 -7.54 -32.70
CA ASP A 56 -4.52 -7.29 -34.14
C ASP A 56 -4.97 -5.85 -34.44
N PRO A 57 -4.22 -5.07 -35.24
CA PRO A 57 -4.54 -3.65 -35.50
C PRO A 57 -5.96 -3.45 -36.03
N GLU A 58 -6.54 -4.45 -36.68
CA GLU A 58 -7.92 -4.42 -37.17
C GLU A 58 -8.95 -4.29 -36.03
N GLY A 59 -8.73 -4.97 -34.90
CA GLY A 59 -9.62 -4.91 -33.74
C GLY A 59 -9.61 -3.54 -33.05
N ARG A 60 -8.45 -2.88 -33.00
CA ARG A 60 -8.33 -1.53 -32.40
C ARG A 60 -9.09 -0.48 -33.21
N LEU A 61 -9.00 -0.53 -34.54
CA LEU A 61 -9.71 0.40 -35.40
C LEU A 61 -11.23 0.14 -35.38
N ALA A 62 -11.67 -1.12 -35.26
CA ALA A 62 -13.08 -1.46 -35.09
C ALA A 62 -13.65 -0.83 -33.81
N GLY A 63 -12.97 -0.97 -32.67
CA GLY A 63 -13.40 -0.39 -31.40
C GLY A 63 -13.39 1.15 -31.39
N VAL A 64 -12.44 1.79 -32.09
CA VAL A 64 -12.44 3.26 -32.26
C VAL A 64 -13.59 3.69 -33.16
N ARG A 65 -13.84 3.00 -34.28
CA ARG A 65 -14.98 3.28 -35.16
C ARG A 65 -16.30 3.15 -34.42
N GLU A 66 -16.47 2.12 -33.61
CA GLU A 66 -17.67 1.92 -32.79
C GLU A 66 -17.86 3.06 -31.77
N ARG A 67 -16.80 3.44 -31.05
CA ARG A 67 -16.86 4.59 -30.13
C ARG A 67 -17.20 5.89 -30.84
N VAL A 68 -16.63 6.14 -32.02
CA VAL A 68 -16.94 7.34 -32.83
C VAL A 68 -18.39 7.31 -33.32
N VAL A 69 -18.89 6.15 -33.76
CA VAL A 69 -20.29 5.98 -34.17
C VAL A 69 -21.23 6.23 -32.99
N LEU A 70 -20.95 5.67 -31.81
CA LEU A 70 -21.72 5.89 -30.59
C LEU A 70 -21.70 7.36 -30.14
N ALA A 71 -20.53 8.00 -30.14
CA ALA A 71 -20.39 9.42 -29.81
C ALA A 71 -21.17 10.31 -30.79
N ARG A 72 -21.11 10.00 -32.10
CA ARG A 72 -21.86 10.72 -33.13
C ARG A 72 -23.36 10.54 -32.97
N ARG A 73 -23.83 9.34 -32.58
CA ARG A 73 -25.25 9.06 -32.30
C ARG A 73 -25.76 9.82 -31.07
N ARG A 74 -24.96 9.92 -30.01
CA ARG A 74 -25.27 10.74 -28.82
C ARG A 74 -25.36 12.23 -29.14
N ARG A 75 -24.47 12.76 -30.00
CA ARG A 75 -24.54 14.17 -30.43
C ARG A 75 -25.78 14.49 -31.26
N ARG A 76 -26.31 13.54 -32.03
CA ARG A 76 -27.54 13.72 -32.82
C ARG A 76 -28.81 13.74 -31.98
N THR A 77 -28.83 13.07 -30.83
CA THR A 77 -30.00 13.05 -29.93
C THR A 77 -30.00 14.25 -28.98
N ALA A 78 -28.84 14.78 -28.60
CA ALA A 78 -28.74 16.02 -27.82
C ALA A 78 -29.03 17.30 -28.64
N GLY A 79 -28.97 17.25 -29.98
CA GLY A 79 -29.23 18.40 -30.85
C GLY A 79 -30.70 18.79 -31.03
N ALA A 80 -31.65 18.02 -30.50
CA ALA A 80 -33.09 18.31 -30.64
C ALA A 80 -33.64 19.27 -29.56
N ALA A 81 -32.89 19.55 -28.49
CA ALA A 81 -33.36 20.39 -27.38
C ALA A 81 -32.78 21.82 -27.36
N ALA A 82 -31.84 22.16 -28.24
CA ALA A 82 -31.13 23.44 -28.24
C ALA A 82 -31.41 24.30 -29.48
N ALA A 83 -32.59 24.16 -30.10
CA ALA A 83 -32.99 24.93 -31.28
C ALA A 83 -34.24 25.82 -31.06
N THR A 84 -34.59 26.14 -29.81
CA THR A 84 -35.80 26.91 -29.49
C THR A 84 -35.58 28.22 -28.71
N VAL A 85 -34.34 28.64 -28.44
CA VAL A 85 -34.09 29.82 -27.58
C VAL A 85 -33.51 31.04 -28.34
N THR A 86 -33.10 30.91 -29.60
CA THR A 86 -32.59 32.03 -30.43
C THR A 86 -33.59 32.54 -31.47
N ALA A 87 -34.89 32.44 -31.20
CA ALA A 87 -35.94 33.03 -32.04
C ALA A 87 -36.91 33.96 -31.28
N LEU A 88 -36.64 34.28 -30.01
CA LEU A 88 -37.57 35.01 -29.13
C LEU A 88 -37.01 36.34 -28.58
N VAL A 89 -36.09 36.98 -29.31
CA VAL A 89 -35.59 38.34 -28.96
C VAL A 89 -36.02 39.40 -30.00
N LEU A 90 -36.65 39.01 -31.12
CA LEU A 90 -37.06 39.96 -32.18
C LEU A 90 -38.58 40.13 -32.36
N ALA A 91 -39.42 39.47 -31.55
CA ALA A 91 -40.89 39.56 -31.65
C ALA A 91 -41.57 39.97 -30.34
N GLY A 92 -40.88 40.74 -29.49
CA GLY A 92 -41.36 41.24 -28.19
C GLY A 92 -41.95 42.66 -28.23
N VAL A 93 -42.49 43.10 -29.36
CA VAL A 93 -43.24 44.36 -29.45
C VAL A 93 -44.54 44.02 -30.18
N LEU A 94 -45.69 44.23 -29.51
CA LEU A 94 -47.07 44.04 -29.99
C LEU A 94 -47.73 42.68 -29.64
N LEU A 95 -48.17 42.49 -28.40
CA LEU A 95 -49.60 42.64 -28.01
C LEU A 95 -49.86 42.17 -26.55
N PRO A 96 -50.89 42.75 -25.89
CA PRO A 96 -51.19 42.59 -24.48
C PRO A 96 -52.24 41.49 -24.19
N GLY A 97 -52.06 40.83 -23.04
CA GLY A 97 -53.11 40.30 -22.16
C GLY A 97 -54.13 39.30 -22.70
N VAL A 98 -53.98 38.01 -22.35
CA VAL A 98 -55.11 37.11 -22.00
C VAL A 98 -54.65 36.07 -20.97
N LEU A 99 -55.40 35.98 -19.87
CA LEU A 99 -55.31 35.01 -18.78
C LEU A 99 -55.79 33.61 -19.20
N ARG A 100 -55.05 32.54 -18.83
CA ARG A 100 -55.55 31.16 -18.56
C ARG A 100 -54.35 30.34 -18.06
N GLY A 101 -54.26 29.89 -16.81
CA GLY A 101 -55.17 28.92 -16.19
C GLY A 101 -54.79 27.50 -16.64
N GLY A 102 -53.82 26.86 -15.98
CA GLY A 102 -53.34 25.53 -16.35
C GLY A 102 -52.45 24.90 -15.28
N SER A 103 -53.08 24.14 -14.41
CA SER A 103 -52.56 23.34 -13.31
C SER A 103 -51.70 22.13 -13.72
N GLY A 104 -50.58 21.92 -13.00
CA GLY A 104 -49.97 20.63 -12.62
C GLY A 104 -49.56 19.62 -13.71
N PRO A 105 -48.32 19.09 -13.65
CA PRO A 105 -48.14 17.85 -12.90
C PRO A 105 -47.10 18.00 -11.78
N VAL A 106 -47.56 17.82 -10.54
CA VAL A 106 -46.72 17.57 -9.38
C VAL A 106 -46.18 16.15 -9.51
N LEU A 107 -44.88 16.02 -9.73
CA LEU A 107 -44.18 14.75 -9.61
C LEU A 107 -44.06 14.39 -8.12
N PRO A 108 -44.26 13.11 -7.75
CA PRO A 108 -44.17 12.68 -6.36
C PRO A 108 -42.74 12.83 -5.85
N ALA A 109 -42.59 13.63 -4.78
CA ALA A 109 -41.38 13.70 -3.99
C ALA A 109 -41.12 12.32 -3.34
N ALA A 110 -39.90 11.81 -3.51
CA ALA A 110 -39.45 10.61 -2.85
C ALA A 110 -39.41 10.84 -1.32
N PRO A 111 -39.77 9.83 -0.50
CA PRO A 111 -39.77 9.95 0.95
C PRO A 111 -38.35 10.10 1.48
N VAL A 112 -38.14 11.20 2.21
CA VAL A 112 -36.95 11.46 3.03
C VAL A 112 -37.01 10.54 4.26
N PRO A 113 -35.91 9.85 4.63
CA PRO A 113 -35.88 9.03 5.83
C PRO A 113 -36.06 9.91 7.08
N SER A 114 -37.13 9.65 7.82
CA SER A 114 -37.39 10.24 9.12
C SER A 114 -36.38 9.70 10.13
N VAL A 115 -35.44 10.55 10.54
CA VAL A 115 -34.61 10.32 11.73
C VAL A 115 -35.49 10.62 12.94
N SER A 116 -35.98 9.57 13.60
CA SER A 116 -36.55 9.68 14.93
C SER A 116 -35.41 9.98 15.91
N HIS A 117 -35.29 11.25 16.29
CA HIS A 117 -34.58 11.67 17.48
C HIS A 117 -35.26 11.02 18.69
N HIS A 118 -34.49 10.19 19.40
CA HIS A 118 -34.86 9.70 20.72
C HIS A 118 -34.36 10.75 21.71
N ASP A 119 -35.25 11.67 22.08
CA ASP A 119 -35.07 12.54 23.24
C ASP A 119 -35.26 11.66 24.49
N ASP A 120 -34.15 11.21 25.07
CA ASP A 120 -34.11 10.69 26.44
C ASP A 120 -33.76 11.86 27.36
N ASP A 121 -34.84 12.47 27.86
CA ASP A 121 -34.89 13.51 28.88
C ASP A 121 -35.01 12.83 30.26
N GLY A 122 -34.20 13.26 31.23
CA GLY A 122 -34.49 13.03 32.64
C GLY A 122 -33.37 12.42 33.47
N GLY A 123 -32.41 13.24 33.90
CA GLY A 123 -31.40 12.83 34.88
C GLY A 123 -30.68 13.99 35.54
N ARG A 124 -31.42 14.81 36.29
CA ARG A 124 -30.87 15.76 37.29
C ARG A 124 -29.94 15.03 38.25
N ASP A 125 -28.70 15.50 38.38
CA ASP A 125 -28.09 15.60 39.71
C ASP A 125 -27.26 16.88 39.79
N ASP A 126 -27.61 17.68 40.80
CA ASP A 126 -27.10 19.00 41.11
C ASP A 126 -25.75 18.85 41.83
N GLY A 127 -24.68 19.31 41.19
CA GLY A 127 -23.31 19.23 41.73
C GLY A 127 -22.47 20.45 41.38
N ASP A 128 -22.82 21.57 42.00
CA ASP A 128 -22.08 22.83 42.06
C ASP A 128 -20.60 22.62 42.44
N GLY A 129 -19.66 23.13 41.63
CA GLY A 129 -18.24 22.98 41.93
C GLY A 129 -17.23 23.43 40.87
N ARG A 130 -17.03 24.76 40.78
CA ARG A 130 -15.80 25.47 40.33
C ARG A 130 -15.40 25.43 38.86
N ASP A 131 -15.69 26.55 38.20
CA ASP A 131 -14.75 27.43 37.48
C ASP A 131 -13.33 26.88 37.24
N GLY A 132 -13.21 25.98 36.27
CA GLY A 132 -11.98 25.75 35.54
C GLY A 132 -12.28 25.96 34.08
N ARG A 133 -11.83 27.08 33.48
CA ARG A 133 -11.73 27.23 32.02
C ARG A 133 -10.75 26.17 31.48
N GLY A 134 -11.19 24.92 31.44
CA GLY A 134 -10.57 23.86 30.67
C GLY A 134 -10.92 24.16 29.23
N ALA A 135 -9.97 24.74 28.51
CA ALA A 135 -10.03 24.78 27.06
C ALA A 135 -10.29 23.34 26.60
N THR A 136 -11.49 23.08 26.09
CA THR A 136 -11.80 21.85 25.38
C THR A 136 -10.71 21.69 24.34
N PRO A 137 -9.86 20.65 24.40
CA PRO A 137 -8.85 20.43 23.40
C PRO A 137 -9.60 20.22 22.09
N GLU A 138 -9.63 21.25 21.27
CA GLU A 138 -10.06 21.17 19.89
C GLU A 138 -9.20 20.06 19.28
N PRO A 139 -9.80 18.96 18.78
CA PRO A 139 -9.03 17.86 18.22
C PRO A 139 -8.23 18.46 17.07
N SER A 140 -6.92 18.62 17.30
CA SER A 140 -6.01 19.19 16.32
C SER A 140 -6.16 18.35 15.06
N ARG A 141 -6.81 18.93 14.05
CA ARG A 141 -6.76 18.41 12.69
C ARG A 141 -5.29 18.51 12.29
N SER A 142 -4.57 17.41 12.47
CA SER A 142 -3.26 17.24 11.87
C SER A 142 -3.44 17.44 10.37
N ASP A 143 -2.94 18.57 9.87
CA ASP A 143 -3.02 19.01 8.48
C ASP A 143 -2.34 18.01 7.56
N GLY A 144 -3.01 16.91 7.20
CA GLY A 144 -2.65 16.01 6.09
C GLY A 144 -1.18 15.63 5.96
N GLN A 145 -0.41 15.67 7.05
CA GLN A 145 1.02 15.38 7.01
C GLN A 145 1.16 13.89 6.81
N ASP A 146 1.87 13.52 5.75
CA ASP A 146 2.30 12.18 5.39
C ASP A 146 2.55 11.29 6.62
N GLU A 147 1.50 10.61 7.09
CA GLU A 147 1.56 9.80 8.30
C GLU A 147 2.34 8.54 7.96
N ARG A 148 3.58 8.44 8.47
CA ARG A 148 4.38 7.23 8.32
C ARG A 148 4.13 6.30 9.49
N VAL A 149 3.76 5.06 9.19
CA VAL A 149 3.60 3.99 10.18
C VAL A 149 4.72 2.98 10.04
N ARG A 150 5.34 2.64 11.17
CA ARG A 150 6.42 1.64 11.28
C ARG A 150 5.91 0.31 11.81
N PHE A 151 6.40 -0.76 11.22
CA PHE A 151 6.14 -2.16 11.56
C PHE A 151 7.47 -2.86 11.92
N PRO A 152 8.00 -2.66 13.14
CA PRO A 152 9.28 -3.22 13.55
C PRO A 152 9.33 -4.75 13.45
N GLN A 153 8.21 -5.43 13.68
CA GLN A 153 8.09 -6.89 13.52
C GLN A 153 8.31 -7.38 12.08
N LEU A 154 8.17 -6.50 11.09
CA LEU A 154 8.44 -6.75 9.67
C LEU A 154 9.80 -6.18 9.24
N GLY A 155 10.81 -6.28 10.08
CA GLY A 155 12.17 -5.85 9.75
C GLY A 155 12.32 -4.33 9.63
N GLY A 156 11.52 -3.55 10.36
CA GLY A 156 11.56 -2.09 10.31
C GLY A 156 10.84 -1.47 9.10
N LEU A 157 9.93 -2.23 8.45
CA LEU A 157 9.09 -1.73 7.36
C LEU A 157 8.35 -0.46 7.81
N SER A 158 8.47 0.60 7.01
CA SER A 158 7.75 1.85 7.17
C SER A 158 6.92 2.11 5.93
N LEU A 159 5.66 2.49 6.09
CA LEU A 159 4.75 2.85 5.00
C LEU A 159 4.16 4.23 5.24
N ARG A 160 3.94 4.99 4.16
CA ARG A 160 3.17 6.23 4.20
C ARG A 160 1.69 5.92 4.00
N LEU A 161 0.85 6.33 4.95
CA LEU A 161 -0.59 6.17 4.87
C LEU A 161 -1.22 7.32 4.08
N LEU A 162 -2.22 7.00 3.28
CA LEU A 162 -3.06 7.99 2.62
C LEU A 162 -4.21 8.42 3.55
N PRO A 163 -4.82 9.61 3.34
CA PRO A 163 -5.94 10.07 4.16
C PRO A 163 -7.09 9.05 4.21
N GLY A 164 -7.59 8.79 5.42
CA GLY A 164 -8.68 7.82 5.65
C GLY A 164 -8.22 6.37 5.83
N TRP A 165 -6.93 6.07 5.59
CA TRP A 165 -6.35 4.77 5.92
C TRP A 165 -5.89 4.72 7.37
N ARG A 166 -6.00 3.53 7.96
CA ARG A 166 -5.54 3.21 9.30
C ARG A 166 -4.65 1.99 9.22
N ALA A 167 -3.63 1.96 10.06
CA ALA A 167 -2.77 0.80 10.22
C ALA A 167 -2.95 0.19 11.60
N GLN A 168 -2.81 -1.13 11.69
CA GLN A 168 -2.74 -1.85 12.94
C GLN A 168 -1.52 -2.77 12.93
N LYS A 169 -0.76 -2.69 14.01
CA LYS A 169 0.40 -3.55 14.25
C LYS A 169 -0.09 -4.85 14.89
N SER A 170 0.55 -5.96 14.56
CA SER A 170 0.38 -7.20 15.33
C SER A 170 0.85 -6.95 16.78
N PRO A 171 0.23 -7.59 17.79
CA PRO A 171 0.70 -7.54 19.17
C PRO A 171 2.19 -7.90 19.26
N GLU A 172 2.89 -7.22 20.16
CA GLU A 172 4.35 -7.28 20.30
C GLU A 172 4.88 -8.71 20.49
N ASP A 173 4.11 -9.58 21.14
CA ASP A 173 4.50 -10.99 21.39
C ASP A 173 4.76 -11.78 20.09
N ALA A 174 4.32 -11.27 18.93
CA ALA A 174 4.76 -11.72 17.62
C ALA A 174 6.16 -11.16 17.25
N VAL A 175 7.09 -11.13 18.22
CA VAL A 175 8.44 -10.58 18.06
C VAL A 175 9.17 -11.40 16.99
N SER A 176 9.17 -10.90 15.76
CA SER A 176 9.98 -11.37 14.63
C SER A 176 9.87 -12.89 14.38
N GLY A 177 8.83 -13.30 13.67
CA GLY A 177 8.64 -14.68 13.25
C GLY A 177 7.91 -14.80 11.92
N PRO A 178 7.68 -16.02 11.42
CA PRO A 178 6.90 -16.26 10.21
C PRO A 178 5.44 -15.79 10.33
N TYR A 179 5.00 -15.43 11.54
CA TYR A 179 3.66 -14.95 11.88
C TYR A 179 3.60 -13.43 12.12
N ALA A 180 4.64 -12.68 11.74
CA ALA A 180 4.57 -11.23 11.84
C ALA A 180 3.57 -10.69 10.79
N HIS A 181 2.57 -9.93 11.22
CA HIS A 181 1.60 -9.31 10.31
C HIS A 181 1.50 -7.81 10.53
N ALA A 182 1.17 -7.11 9.44
CA ALA A 182 0.69 -5.74 9.47
C ALA A 182 -0.61 -5.67 8.69
N PHE A 183 -1.56 -4.88 9.19
CA PHE A 183 -2.85 -4.66 8.56
C PHE A 183 -3.05 -3.19 8.27
N LEU A 184 -3.59 -2.87 7.09
CA LEU A 184 -4.02 -1.52 6.73
C LEU A 184 -5.43 -1.56 6.18
N ALA A 185 -6.28 -0.60 6.53
CA ALA A 185 -7.64 -0.53 6.00
C ALA A 185 -8.12 0.90 5.84
N ASN A 186 -9.02 1.14 4.88
CA ASN A 186 -9.74 2.40 4.71
C ASN A 186 -11.05 2.45 5.52
N GLN A 187 -11.19 1.54 6.49
CA GLN A 187 -12.32 1.43 7.41
C GLN A 187 -11.81 1.15 8.84
N PRO A 188 -12.66 1.29 9.87
CA PRO A 188 -12.26 0.99 11.24
C PRO A 188 -11.73 -0.46 11.39
N LEU A 189 -10.61 -0.59 12.09
CA LEU A 189 -10.02 -1.86 12.50
C LEU A 189 -10.42 -2.13 13.95
N ALA A 190 -10.82 -3.37 14.24
CA ALA A 190 -11.07 -3.83 15.60
C ALA A 190 -9.75 -4.08 16.33
N ASP A 191 -9.73 -3.88 17.64
CA ASP A 191 -8.58 -4.25 18.46
C ASP A 191 -8.31 -5.76 18.38
N HIS A 192 -7.04 -6.14 18.45
CA HIS A 192 -6.65 -7.54 18.32
C HIS A 192 -7.21 -8.33 19.51
N PRO A 193 -7.95 -9.43 19.28
CA PRO A 193 -8.41 -10.27 20.38
C PRO A 193 -7.22 -10.87 21.12
N PRO A 194 -7.22 -10.92 22.46
CA PRO A 194 -6.10 -11.46 23.24
C PRO A 194 -5.91 -12.98 23.05
N ALA A 195 -6.88 -13.68 22.47
CA ALA A 195 -6.91 -15.14 22.33
C ALA A 195 -6.58 -15.66 20.92
N CYS A 196 -6.05 -14.80 20.05
CA CYS A 196 -5.71 -15.21 18.70
C CYS A 196 -4.44 -16.05 18.67
N ASP A 197 -4.60 -17.38 18.69
CA ASP A 197 -3.50 -18.29 18.44
C ASP A 197 -3.03 -18.11 16.98
N THR A 198 -1.74 -17.79 16.84
CA THR A 198 -1.03 -17.48 15.59
C THR A 198 -1.20 -18.52 14.46
N LYS A 199 -1.70 -19.71 14.77
CA LYS A 199 -1.90 -20.80 13.79
C LYS A 199 -3.06 -20.58 12.84
N GLU A 200 -4.05 -19.76 13.21
CA GLU A 200 -5.27 -19.55 12.41
C GLU A 200 -5.57 -18.06 12.23
N LEU A 201 -4.62 -17.33 11.64
CA LEU A 201 -4.77 -15.92 11.25
C LEU A 201 -6.00 -15.65 10.37
N THR A 202 -6.51 -16.68 9.69
CA THR A 202 -7.76 -16.63 8.92
C THR A 202 -8.99 -16.28 9.76
N GLU A 203 -8.98 -16.57 11.07
CA GLU A 203 -10.10 -16.29 11.97
C GLU A 203 -9.90 -15.00 12.77
N CYS A 204 -8.65 -14.53 12.85
CA CYS A 204 -8.22 -13.44 13.73
C CYS A 204 -7.91 -12.14 12.99
N GLY A 205 -8.52 -11.95 11.82
CA GLY A 205 -8.42 -10.69 11.09
C GLY A 205 -8.98 -9.52 11.91
N PRO A 206 -8.41 -8.31 11.79
CA PRO A 206 -8.89 -7.13 12.53
C PRO A 206 -10.20 -6.55 11.98
N ILE A 207 -10.84 -7.24 11.04
CA ILE A 207 -12.09 -6.86 10.42
C ILE A 207 -12.99 -8.09 10.37
N VAL A 208 -14.22 -7.92 10.84
CA VAL A 208 -15.27 -8.94 10.75
C VAL A 208 -15.92 -8.95 9.36
N SER A 209 -16.13 -7.76 8.77
CA SER A 209 -16.69 -7.61 7.43
C SER A 209 -16.18 -6.34 6.76
N LEU A 210 -15.87 -6.43 5.47
CA LEU A 210 -15.59 -5.30 4.60
C LEU A 210 -16.89 -4.59 4.26
N LEU A 211 -16.86 -3.26 4.36
CA LEU A 211 -17.96 -2.42 3.87
C LEU A 211 -17.95 -2.37 2.33
N PRO A 212 -19.06 -1.96 1.69
CA PRO A 212 -19.03 -1.62 0.27
C PRO A 212 -17.98 -0.53 -0.01
N GLY A 213 -16.99 -0.83 -0.85
CA GLY A 213 -15.83 0.05 -1.09
C GLY A 213 -14.75 0.02 0.01
N GLY A 214 -14.96 -0.78 1.05
CA GLY A 214 -13.97 -1.09 2.07
C GLY A 214 -12.86 -1.97 1.53
N ALA A 215 -11.68 -1.83 2.13
CA ALA A 215 -10.49 -2.56 1.76
C ALA A 215 -9.65 -2.93 2.98
N LEU A 216 -9.02 -4.10 2.89
CA LEU A 216 -8.04 -4.59 3.86
C LEU A 216 -6.79 -5.03 3.12
N VAL A 217 -5.66 -4.44 3.49
CA VAL A 217 -4.32 -4.87 3.10
C VAL A 217 -3.73 -5.66 4.25
N SER A 218 -3.19 -6.83 3.94
CA SER A 218 -2.37 -7.63 4.85
C SER A 218 -0.96 -7.75 4.29
N ILE A 219 0.03 -7.56 5.15
CA ILE A 219 1.44 -7.69 4.83
C ILE A 219 2.04 -8.71 5.79
N ALA A 220 2.74 -9.70 5.24
CA ALA A 220 3.33 -10.81 5.98
C ALA A 220 4.67 -11.20 5.37
N PRO A 221 5.60 -11.80 6.13
CA PRO A 221 6.80 -12.41 5.57
C PRO A 221 6.45 -13.44 4.48
N ALA A 222 7.16 -13.39 3.37
CA ALA A 222 7.05 -14.37 2.31
C ALA A 222 7.47 -15.76 2.84
N SER A 223 6.59 -16.74 2.67
CA SER A 223 6.88 -18.15 2.95
C SER A 223 7.90 -18.70 1.94
N GLY A 224 8.56 -19.80 2.29
CA GLY A 224 9.69 -20.36 1.53
C GLY A 224 9.42 -20.57 0.03
N ASP A 225 8.20 -20.96 -0.32
CA ASP A 225 7.81 -21.20 -1.72
C ASP A 225 7.71 -19.91 -2.54
N ALA A 226 7.30 -18.80 -1.91
CA ALA A 226 7.20 -17.49 -2.56
C ALA A 226 8.57 -16.82 -2.77
N ARG A 227 9.61 -17.23 -2.03
CA ARG A 227 10.96 -16.65 -2.10
C ARG A 227 11.74 -17.03 -3.35
N SER A 228 11.31 -18.07 -4.06
CA SER A 228 11.97 -18.58 -5.26
C SER A 228 11.55 -17.85 -6.54
N ILE A 229 10.57 -16.94 -6.46
CA ILE A 229 10.08 -16.18 -7.62
C ILE A 229 11.01 -14.97 -7.85
N GLU A 230 11.64 -14.93 -9.01
CA GLU A 230 12.55 -13.85 -9.41
C GLU A 230 11.78 -12.52 -9.55
N LEU A 231 12.24 -11.51 -8.81
CA LEU A 231 11.56 -10.24 -8.49
C LEU A 231 11.31 -9.25 -9.62
N GLN A 232 11.48 -9.63 -10.89
CA GLN A 232 11.35 -8.67 -11.98
C GLN A 232 9.87 -8.26 -12.15
N GLY A 233 9.50 -7.08 -11.62
CA GLY A 233 8.18 -6.47 -11.76
C GLY A 233 7.19 -6.66 -10.59
N LEU A 234 7.63 -7.16 -9.42
CA LEU A 234 6.71 -7.72 -8.42
C LEU A 234 6.08 -6.75 -7.40
N SER A 235 6.34 -5.44 -7.49
CA SER A 235 5.59 -4.44 -6.70
C SER A 235 4.22 -4.11 -7.30
N GLU A 236 3.91 -4.65 -8.49
CA GLU A 236 2.62 -4.42 -9.14
C GLU A 236 1.55 -5.34 -8.54
N LEU A 237 0.42 -4.74 -8.14
CA LEU A 237 -0.73 -5.48 -7.64
C LEU A 237 -1.38 -6.26 -8.78
N SER A 238 -1.26 -7.58 -8.72
CA SER A 238 -1.88 -8.49 -9.69
C SER A 238 -3.21 -9.00 -9.16
N LEU A 239 -4.24 -9.04 -10.01
CA LEU A 239 -5.53 -9.60 -9.63
C LEU A 239 -5.40 -11.12 -9.46
N ALA A 240 -5.79 -11.63 -8.29
CA ALA A 240 -5.85 -13.06 -8.04
C ALA A 240 -6.97 -13.71 -8.88
N GLY A 241 -6.73 -14.93 -9.40
CA GLY A 241 -7.74 -15.65 -10.18
C GLY A 241 -9.02 -15.97 -9.39
N SER A 242 -8.91 -16.09 -8.07
CA SER A 242 -10.03 -16.17 -7.14
C SER A 242 -9.62 -15.60 -5.77
N PRO A 243 -10.50 -14.87 -5.07
CA PRO A 243 -10.20 -14.42 -3.70
C PRO A 243 -9.98 -15.61 -2.78
N SER A 244 -9.09 -15.48 -1.81
CA SER A 244 -8.74 -16.45 -0.78
C SER A 244 -9.90 -16.71 0.18
N SER A 245 -9.82 -17.77 0.98
CA SER A 245 -10.84 -18.07 2.00
C SER A 245 -11.01 -16.92 2.99
N PHE A 246 -9.90 -16.37 3.48
CA PHE A 246 -9.90 -15.20 4.36
C PHE A 246 -10.66 -14.03 3.72
N CYS A 247 -10.30 -13.68 2.48
CA CYS A 247 -10.90 -12.58 1.76
C CYS A 247 -12.42 -12.72 1.64
N ARG A 248 -12.88 -13.92 1.26
CA ARG A 248 -14.33 -14.21 1.12
C ARG A 248 -15.05 -14.16 2.46
N ASN A 249 -14.42 -14.66 3.54
CA ASN A 249 -15.03 -14.72 4.87
C ASN A 249 -15.33 -13.32 5.42
N ILE A 250 -14.48 -12.34 5.12
CA ILE A 250 -14.71 -10.94 5.47
C ILE A 250 -15.57 -10.19 4.43
N GLY A 251 -16.24 -10.87 3.51
CA GLY A 251 -17.10 -10.25 2.49
C GLY A 251 -16.36 -9.64 1.29
N GLY A 252 -15.08 -9.95 1.12
CA GLY A 252 -14.30 -9.55 -0.04
C GLY A 252 -14.75 -10.26 -1.33
N THR A 253 -14.80 -9.49 -2.42
CA THR A 253 -15.23 -9.96 -3.75
C THR A 253 -14.08 -10.04 -4.76
N LYS A 254 -13.00 -9.30 -4.51
CA LYS A 254 -11.76 -9.32 -5.29
C LYS A 254 -10.56 -9.36 -4.34
N GLU A 255 -9.49 -9.99 -4.79
CA GLU A 255 -8.21 -9.98 -4.10
C GLU A 255 -7.09 -9.67 -5.09
N TYR A 256 -6.13 -8.85 -4.66
CA TYR A 256 -4.91 -8.57 -5.40
C TYR A 256 -3.70 -9.03 -4.57
N GLY A 257 -2.68 -9.54 -5.25
CA GLY A 257 -1.42 -9.95 -4.65
C GLY A 257 -0.24 -9.18 -5.22
N ALA A 258 0.72 -8.83 -4.37
CA ALA A 258 2.02 -8.30 -4.74
C ALA A 258 3.12 -8.88 -3.83
N LEU A 259 4.38 -8.71 -4.23
CA LEU A 259 5.53 -9.00 -3.37
C LEU A 259 6.29 -7.71 -3.10
N LEU A 260 6.71 -7.54 -1.86
CA LEU A 260 7.52 -6.41 -1.46
C LEU A 260 8.95 -6.87 -1.22
N ALA A 261 9.89 -6.18 -1.87
CA ALA A 261 11.31 -6.39 -1.63
C ALA A 261 11.67 -5.92 -0.21
N GLY A 262 12.44 -6.73 0.53
CA GLY A 262 13.01 -6.33 1.80
C GLY A 262 14.42 -5.74 1.67
N PRO A 263 15.10 -5.45 2.80
CA PRO A 263 16.44 -4.86 2.82
C PRO A 263 17.49 -5.69 2.07
N SER A 264 17.30 -7.00 1.92
CA SER A 264 18.22 -7.88 1.19
C SER A 264 18.03 -7.85 -0.34
N ASN A 265 17.14 -6.99 -0.87
CA ASN A 265 16.69 -6.99 -2.27
C ASN A 265 16.07 -8.33 -2.72
N ARG A 266 15.56 -9.13 -1.78
CA ARG A 266 14.78 -10.35 -2.05
C ARG A 266 13.31 -10.12 -1.68
N ALA A 267 12.42 -10.93 -2.25
CA ALA A 267 11.00 -10.95 -1.90
C ALA A 267 10.92 -11.42 -0.45
N GLU A 268 10.74 -10.48 0.45
CA GLU A 268 10.70 -10.76 1.88
C GLU A 268 9.29 -10.71 2.42
N PHE A 269 8.37 -10.01 1.74
CA PHE A 269 6.99 -9.88 2.18
C PHE A 269 6.00 -10.11 1.05
N THR A 270 4.89 -10.76 1.39
CA THR A 270 3.69 -10.86 0.55
C THR A 270 2.71 -9.79 0.97
N VAL A 271 2.10 -9.12 -0.01
CA VAL A 271 1.00 -8.18 0.18
C VAL A 271 -0.26 -8.78 -0.42
N SER A 272 -1.33 -8.89 0.37
CA SER A 272 -2.66 -9.25 -0.12
C SER A 272 -3.64 -8.10 0.16
N LEU A 273 -4.37 -7.67 -0.87
CA LEU A 273 -5.40 -6.64 -0.81
C LEU A 273 -6.77 -7.28 -1.07
N CYS A 274 -7.65 -7.23 -0.07
CA CYS A 274 -9.05 -7.64 -0.17
C CYS A 274 -9.97 -6.44 -0.37
N LEU A 275 -10.88 -6.52 -1.34
CA LEU A 275 -11.84 -5.46 -1.65
C LEU A 275 -13.29 -5.92 -1.46
N GLY A 276 -14.09 -5.13 -0.74
CA GLY A 276 -15.54 -5.31 -0.60
C GLY A 276 -16.36 -4.90 -1.84
N GLY A 277 -15.70 -4.50 -2.93
CA GLY A 277 -16.34 -4.10 -4.19
C GLY A 277 -15.31 -3.70 -5.24
N ASP A 278 -15.76 -3.37 -6.45
CA ASP A 278 -14.87 -2.90 -7.51
C ASP A 278 -14.52 -1.43 -7.31
N SER A 279 -13.25 -1.14 -7.03
CA SER A 279 -12.76 0.22 -6.81
C SER A 279 -11.34 0.38 -7.33
N PRO A 280 -11.14 0.85 -8.58
CA PRO A 280 -9.80 1.07 -9.12
C PRO A 280 -9.03 2.14 -8.34
N VAL A 281 -9.74 3.12 -7.76
CA VAL A 281 -9.13 4.18 -6.93
C VAL A 281 -8.43 3.58 -5.71
N VAL A 282 -9.06 2.61 -5.04
CA VAL A 282 -8.49 1.95 -3.87
C VAL A 282 -7.25 1.12 -4.25
N VAL A 283 -7.25 0.48 -5.43
CA VAL A 283 -6.08 -0.26 -5.91
C VAL A 283 -4.89 0.68 -6.15
N GLU A 284 -5.13 1.84 -6.77
CA GLU A 284 -4.10 2.87 -6.99
C GLU A 284 -3.59 3.48 -5.67
N ASP A 285 -4.48 3.70 -4.70
CA ASP A 285 -4.12 4.15 -3.36
C ASP A 285 -3.16 3.15 -2.69
N VAL A 286 -3.47 1.85 -2.75
CA VAL A 286 -2.62 0.81 -2.18
C VAL A 286 -1.30 0.69 -2.93
N HIS A 287 -1.31 0.77 -4.26
CA HIS A 287 -0.08 0.82 -5.05
C HIS A 287 0.83 1.99 -4.62
N THR A 288 0.24 3.17 -4.39
CA THR A 288 0.95 4.35 -3.89
C THR A 288 1.52 4.13 -2.48
N MET A 289 0.78 3.49 -1.58
CA MET A 289 1.28 3.16 -0.24
C MET A 289 2.42 2.13 -0.30
N ILE A 290 2.31 1.07 -1.10
CA ILE A 290 3.36 0.06 -1.28
C ILE A 290 4.61 0.69 -1.90
N ALA A 291 4.46 1.58 -2.88
CA ALA A 291 5.57 2.30 -3.50
C ALA A 291 6.31 3.23 -2.53
N SER A 292 5.67 3.60 -1.41
CA SER A 292 6.29 4.40 -0.34
C SER A 292 7.07 3.56 0.69
N ALA A 293 7.11 2.24 0.52
CA ALA A 293 7.77 1.34 1.45
C ALA A 293 9.26 1.61 1.58
N ASP A 294 9.71 1.64 2.82
CA ASP A 294 11.10 1.86 3.20
C ASP A 294 11.43 1.00 4.42
N PHE A 295 12.71 0.72 4.65
CA PHE A 295 13.17 -0.10 5.77
C PHE A 295 14.12 0.70 6.65
N VAL A 296 13.62 1.12 7.80
CA VAL A 296 14.41 1.90 8.75
C VAL A 296 15.14 0.92 9.67
N THR A 297 16.47 0.86 9.51
CA THR A 297 17.35 0.12 10.42
C THR A 297 17.74 1.05 11.58
N GLY A 298 17.12 0.85 12.74
CA GLY A 298 17.46 1.57 13.96
C GLY A 298 16.53 1.19 15.10
N PRO A 299 16.97 1.34 16.38
CA PRO A 299 16.04 1.32 17.49
C PRO A 299 14.96 2.37 17.22
N ASP A 300 13.71 2.10 17.62
CA ASP A 300 12.61 3.07 17.57
C ASP A 300 12.97 4.25 18.48
N GLU A 301 13.80 5.15 17.96
CA GLU A 301 13.99 6.44 18.58
C GLU A 301 12.64 7.12 18.41
N PRO A 302 11.90 7.37 19.51
CA PRO A 302 10.61 8.04 19.43
C PRO A 302 10.82 9.30 18.61
N PRO A 303 9.90 9.67 17.70
CA PRO A 303 10.07 10.85 16.87
C PRO A 303 10.38 12.01 17.80
N THR A 304 11.65 12.41 17.83
CA THR A 304 12.09 13.58 18.59
C THR A 304 11.35 14.70 17.92
N ASN A 305 10.27 15.17 18.54
CA ASN A 305 9.45 16.29 18.09
C ASN A 305 10.35 17.53 18.08
N GLY A 306 11.19 17.62 17.05
CA GLY A 306 12.14 18.68 16.82
C GLY A 306 11.42 19.90 16.24
N SER A 307 10.44 20.41 16.97
CA SER A 307 9.98 21.79 16.83
C SER A 307 10.54 22.58 18.01
N THR A 308 11.85 22.81 17.96
CA THR A 308 12.40 24.04 18.53
C THR A 308 13.48 24.52 17.57
N ALA A 309 13.03 25.09 16.46
CA ALA A 309 13.80 26.10 15.77
C ALA A 309 13.84 27.32 16.71
N THR A 310 14.72 27.28 17.72
CA THR A 310 15.14 28.49 18.42
C THR A 310 15.94 29.28 17.40
N ALA A 311 15.30 30.28 16.81
CA ALA A 311 15.97 31.35 16.09
C ALA A 311 17.00 31.97 17.04
N ALA A 312 18.27 31.61 16.85
CA ALA A 312 19.38 32.25 17.51
C ALA A 312 19.55 33.66 16.92
N THR A 313 18.88 34.64 17.53
CA THR A 313 19.25 36.04 17.43
C THR A 313 19.98 36.41 18.72
N GLY A 314 21.28 36.69 18.60
CA GLY A 314 21.96 37.71 19.41
C GLY A 314 22.38 37.38 20.85
N SER A 315 23.70 37.32 21.02
CA SER A 315 24.46 38.05 22.06
C SER A 315 24.22 37.76 23.55
N GLY A 316 25.24 37.21 24.23
CA GLY A 316 25.39 37.41 25.68
C GLY A 316 26.46 36.51 26.32
N PRO A 317 27.34 37.04 27.18
CA PRO A 317 28.63 36.44 27.51
C PRO A 317 28.58 35.40 28.65
N THR A 318 29.63 34.58 28.66
CA THR A 318 30.16 33.70 29.72
C THR A 318 29.75 34.06 31.14
N HIS A 319 29.13 33.10 31.84
CA HIS A 319 29.24 32.97 33.28
C HIS A 319 29.57 31.53 33.68
N SER A 320 30.68 31.41 34.40
CA SER A 320 31.28 30.18 34.90
C SER A 320 30.60 29.64 36.17
N GLY A 321 30.50 28.31 36.25
CA GLY A 321 30.53 27.50 37.49
C GLY A 321 29.21 26.86 37.94
N PRO A 322 29.23 25.93 38.93
CA PRO A 322 30.31 25.05 39.37
C PRO A 322 29.96 23.55 39.20
N THR A 323 31.01 22.75 39.21
CA THR A 323 31.07 21.28 39.18
C THR A 323 30.37 20.66 40.40
N PHE A 324 29.41 19.75 40.17
CA PHE A 324 28.92 18.83 41.20
C PHE A 324 29.46 17.42 40.95
N SER A 325 30.19 16.91 41.93
CA SER A 325 30.68 15.52 42.02
C SER A 325 29.78 14.69 42.95
N ALA A 326 29.90 13.37 42.79
CA ALA A 326 29.54 12.29 43.74
C ALA A 326 28.08 11.77 43.63
N THR A 327 27.74 10.48 43.72
CA THR A 327 28.36 9.28 44.33
C THR A 327 27.67 8.02 43.76
N PRO A 328 28.34 6.86 43.55
CA PRO A 328 27.68 5.59 43.23
C PRO A 328 27.17 4.85 44.50
N PRO A 329 26.00 4.18 44.47
CA PRO A 329 25.55 3.34 45.57
C PRO A 329 26.25 1.97 45.59
N ARG A 330 26.48 1.53 46.84
CA ARG A 330 27.12 0.29 47.26
C ARG A 330 26.29 -0.96 46.93
N ASN A 331 27.03 -2.03 46.60
CA ASN A 331 26.60 -3.42 46.69
C ASN A 331 26.14 -3.79 48.12
N ALA A 332 25.08 -4.60 48.20
CA ALA A 332 24.79 -5.45 49.35
C ALA A 332 24.61 -6.90 48.85
N LYS A 333 25.06 -7.81 49.71
CA LYS A 333 25.27 -9.26 49.52
C LYS A 333 24.03 -10.04 49.11
#